data_AF-A0AB73FCL3-F1
#
_entry.id   AF-A0AB73FCL3-F1
#
_cell.length_a   1.000
_cell.length_b   1.000
_cell.length_c   1.000
_cell.angle_alpha   90.00
_cell.angle_beta   90.00
_cell.angle_gamma   90.00
#
_symmetry.space_group_name_H-M   'P 1'
#
loop_
_entity.id
_entity.type
_entity.pdbx_description
1 polymer ?
#
loop_
_entity_poly.entity_id
_entity_poly.type
_entity_poly.pdbx_seq_one_letter_code
_entity_poly.pdbx_strand_id
1 'polypeptide(L)' 'MKTVINQRIVLAKRPVGEPKHSDFRIEQVELNE' A
#
# COMPACT_ATOMS: atom_id res chain seq x y z
N MET A 1 18.10 4.27 16.75
CA MET A 1 17.40 3.98 15.49
C MET A 1 15.92 4.17 15.77
N LYS A 2 15.28 5.08 15.03
CA LYS A 2 13.84 5.32 15.19
C LYS A 2 13.14 4.52 14.10
N THR A 3 12.25 3.61 14.50
CA THR A 3 11.41 2.90 13.53
C THR A 3 10.20 3.76 13.25
N VAL A 4 10.03 4.15 11.98
CA VAL A 4 8.85 4.88 11.49
C VAL A 4 8.00 3.92 10.68
N ILE A 5 6.70 3.87 10.96
CA ILE A 5 5.75 3.08 10.17
C ILE A 5 5.27 3.92 9.00
N ASN A 6 5.62 3.51 7.79
CA ASN A 6 5.12 4.10 6.56
C ASN A 6 3.88 3.34 6.06
N GLN A 7 2.72 4.01 6.05
CA GLN A 7 1.50 3.45 5.48
C GLN A 7 1.42 3.82 3.99
N ARG A 8 1.31 2.82 3.12
CA ARG A 8 1.23 3.00 1.67
C ARG A 8 -0.01 2.33 1.09
N ILE A 9 -0.61 2.97 0.08
CA ILE A 9 -1.65 2.36 -0.76
C ILE A 9 -0.95 1.81 -1.99
N VAL A 10 -1.08 0.51 -2.23
CA VAL A 10 -0.47 -0.19 -3.36
C VAL A 10 -1.53 -0.82 -4.26
N LEU A 11 -1.20 -0.99 -5.53
CA LEU A 11 -2.03 -1.76 -6.46
C LEU A 11 -1.92 -3.25 -6.13
N ALA A 12 -3.04 -3.87 -5.78
CA ALA A 12 -3.15 -5.31 -5.57
C ALA A 12 -3.15 -6.08 -6.89
N LYS A 13 -3.82 -5.51 -7.90
CA LYS A 13 -3.93 -6.05 -9.25
C LYS A 13 -4.14 -4.90 -10.23
N ARG A 14 -3.72 -5.08 -11.49
CA ARG A 14 -4.10 -4.15 -12.56
C ARG A 14 -5.62 -4.23 -12.77
N PRO A 15 -6.36 -3.12 -12.65
CA PRO A 15 -7.79 -3.11 -12.89
C PRO A 15 -8.08 -3.46 -14.35
N VAL A 16 -9.16 -4.20 -14.58
CA VAL A 16 -9.72 -4.45 -15.91
C VAL A 16 -11.12 -3.85 -15.92
N GLY A 17 -11.31 -2.78 -16.69
CA GLY A 17 -12.53 -1.95 -16.64
C GLY A 17 -12.44 -0.86 -15.57
N GLU A 18 -13.58 -0.51 -14.98
CA GLU A 18 -13.63 0.53 -13.95
C GLU A 18 -12.90 0.08 -12.66
N PRO A 19 -11.99 0.90 -12.13
CA PRO A 19 -11.23 0.55 -10.94
C PRO A 19 -12.13 0.45 -9.69
N LYS A 20 -11.87 -0.56 -8.88
CA LYS A 20 -12.60 -0.87 -7.65
C LYS A 20 -11.68 -0.72 -6.45
N HIS A 21 -12.27 -0.54 -5.26
CA HIS A 21 -11.50 -0.49 -4.01
C HIS A 21 -10.64 -1.76 -3.80
N SER A 22 -11.13 -2.92 -4.27
CA SER A 22 -10.40 -4.20 -4.23
C SER A 22 -9.13 -4.25 -5.08
N ASP A 23 -8.95 -3.30 -6.01
CA ASP A 23 -7.72 -3.21 -6.82
C ASP A 23 -6.57 -2.58 -6.04
N PHE A 24 -6.84 -2.08 -4.83
CA PHE A 24 -5.86 -1.46 -3.94
C PHE A 24 -5.74 -2.22 -2.61
N ARG A 25 -4.57 -2.12 -1.97
CA ARG A 25 -4.29 -2.63 -0.62
C ARG A 25 -3.54 -1.58 0.17
N ILE A 26 -3.76 -1.58 1.48
CA ILE A 26 -2.98 -0.77 2.42
C ILE A 26 -1.89 -1.65 3.00
N GLU A 27 -0.64 -1.22 2.91
CA GLU A 27 0.51 -1.89 3.51
C GLU A 27 1.18 -0.97 4.52
N GLN A 28 1.70 -1.56 5.59
CA GLN A 28 2.52 -0.87 6.58
C GLN A 28 3.95 -1.38 6.45
N VAL A 29 4.91 -0.47 6.26
CA VAL A 29 6.32 -0.78 6.09
C VAL A 29 7.11 -0.09 7.18
N GLU A 30 7.91 -0.86 7.93
CA GLU A 30 8.84 -0.30 8.90
C GLU A 30 10.06 0.28 8.15
N LEU A 31 10.32 1.57 8.39
CA LEU A 31 11.52 2.26 7.94
C LEU A 31 12.41 2.49 9.16
N ASN A 32 13.63 1.98 9.10
CA ASN A 32 14.64 2.24 10.12
C ASN A 32 15.43 3.48 9.70
N GLU A 33 15.29 4.57 10.47
CA GLU A 33 16.12 5.78 10.39
C GLU A 33 17.42 5.63 11.19
#